data_AF-A0A0R2CQW3-F1
#
_entry.id   AF-A0A0R2CQW3-F1
#
_cell.length_a   1.000
_cell.length_b   1.000
_cell.length_c   1.000
_cell.angle_alpha   90.00
_cell.angle_beta   90.00
_cell.angle_gamma   90.00
#
_symmetry.space_group_name_H-M   'P 1'
#
loop_
_entity.id
_entity.type
_entity.pdbx_description
1 polymer ?
#
loop_
_entity_poly.entity_id
_entity_poly.type
_entity_poly.pdbx_seq_one_letter_code
_entity_poly.pdbx_strand_id
1 'polypeptide(L)'
;MITLNLNGNLGNQQVNLSNGAKGQLSGVRIFGGIPGQVQTVQWTFVPGAPELEGFVFAGSFEEGQEIKSITGLNTYKIHFI
;
A
#
# COMPACT_ATOMS: atom_id res chain seq x y z
N MET A 1 3.13 6.90 13.60
CA MET A 1 3.52 6.04 12.46
C MET A 1 2.89 4.68 12.66
N ILE A 2 2.26 4.11 11.63
CA ILE A 2 1.53 2.84 11.69
C ILE A 2 2.24 1.84 10.79
N THR A 3 2.50 0.62 11.27
CA THR A 3 3.08 -0.43 10.42
C THR A 3 2.00 -1.10 9.59
N LEU A 4 2.24 -1.23 8.28
CA LEU A 4 1.41 -1.95 7.33
C LEU A 4 2.07 -3.31 7.05
N ASN A 5 1.52 -4.39 7.62
CA ASN A 5 2.08 -5.72 7.45
C ASN A 5 1.58 -6.35 6.14
N LEU A 6 2.50 -6.61 5.21
CA LEU A 6 2.21 -7.07 3.85
C LEU A 6 2.76 -8.46 3.59
N ASN A 7 1.95 -9.34 3.02
CA ASN A 7 2.49 -10.56 2.41
C ASN A 7 3.05 -10.21 1.03
N GLY A 8 4.36 -10.35 0.84
CA GLY A 8 5.03 -10.02 -0.42
C GLY A 8 4.62 -10.88 -1.61
N ASN A 9 3.94 -12.01 -1.37
CA ASN A 9 3.45 -12.92 -2.41
C ASN A 9 2.03 -12.61 -2.87
N LEU A 10 1.35 -11.64 -2.26
CA LEU A 10 -0.03 -11.28 -2.56
C LEU A 10 -0.13 -9.87 -3.14
N GLY A 11 -0.86 -9.73 -4.24
CA GLY A 11 -1.26 -8.41 -4.74
C GLY A 11 -2.42 -7.84 -3.91
N ASN A 12 -3.62 -8.35 -4.14
CA ASN A 12 -4.80 -7.93 -3.38
C ASN A 12 -4.86 -8.69 -2.06
N GLN A 13 -4.90 -7.97 -0.93
CA GLN A 13 -4.88 -8.59 0.39
C GLN A 13 -5.54 -7.70 1.46
N GLN A 14 -6.16 -8.35 2.45
CA GLN A 14 -6.45 -7.69 3.71
C GLN A 14 -5.15 -7.59 4.50
N VAL A 15 -4.83 -6.41 5.00
CA VAL A 15 -3.61 -6.11 5.74
C VAL A 15 -3.93 -5.80 7.20
N ASN A 16 -3.07 -6.27 8.09
CA ASN A 16 -3.15 -5.95 9.52
C ASN A 16 -2.23 -4.77 9.82
N LEU A 17 -2.72 -3.82 10.60
CA LEU A 17 -1.97 -2.66 11.05
C LEU A 17 -1.41 -2.88 12.46
N SER A 18 -0.31 -2.21 12.81
CA SER A 18 0.30 -2.32 14.15
C SER A 18 -0.60 -1.86 15.30
N ASN A 19 -1.62 -1.04 15.01
CA ASN A 19 -2.61 -0.59 15.99
C ASN A 19 -3.81 -1.56 16.14
N GLY A 20 -3.74 -2.75 15.52
CA GLY A 20 -4.79 -3.77 15.57
C GLY A 20 -5.93 -3.54 14.56
N ALA A 21 -5.97 -2.39 13.88
CA ALA A 21 -6.91 -2.16 12.80
C ALA A 21 -6.54 -3.00 11.56
N LYS A 22 -7.49 -3.10 10.64
CA LYS A 22 -7.32 -3.79 9.35
C LYS A 22 -7.61 -2.85 8.21
N GLY A 23 -7.16 -3.19 7.01
CA GLY A 23 -7.56 -2.50 5.79
C GLY A 23 -7.42 -3.39 4.56
N GLN A 24 -7.83 -2.86 3.41
CA GLN A 24 -7.71 -3.52 2.12
C GLN A 24 -6.58 -2.86 1.31
N LEU A 25 -5.62 -3.66 0.86
CA LEU A 25 -4.63 -3.27 -0.12
C LEU A 25 -5.00 -3.89 -1.47
N SER A 26 -4.99 -3.08 -2.52
CA SER A 26 -5.24 -3.53 -3.89
C SER A 26 -4.17 -3.01 -4.83
N GLY A 27 -3.65 -3.89 -5.69
CA GLY A 27 -2.64 -3.58 -6.69
C GLY A 27 -3.18 -3.72 -8.11
N VAL A 28 -2.96 -2.72 -8.95
CA VAL A 28 -3.29 -2.74 -10.38
C VAL A 28 -2.02 -2.53 -11.19
N ARG A 29 -1.78 -3.41 -12.17
CA ARG A 29 -0.69 -3.24 -13.14
C ARG A 29 -1.11 -2.19 -14.16
N ILE A 30 -0.33 -1.13 -14.26
CA ILE A 30 -0.49 -0.11 -15.28
C ILE A 30 0.53 -0.40 -16.39
N PHE A 31 0.01 -0.73 -17.55
CA PHE A 31 0.81 -0.96 -18.76
C PHE A 31 1.07 0.39 -19.43
N GLY A 32 2.34 0.68 -19.73
CA GLY A 32 2.67 1.78 -20.63
C GLY A 32 2.07 1.52 -22.01
N GLY A 33 1.67 2.59 -22.72
CA GLY A 33 1.08 2.48 -24.06
C GLY A 33 2.05 1.99 -25.14
N ILE A 34 3.33 1.79 -24.80
CA ILE A 34 4.37 1.29 -25.69
C ILE A 34 4.69 -0.16 -25.30
N PRO A 35 4.49 -1.14 -26.21
CA PRO A 35 4.89 -2.52 -25.98
C PRO A 35 6.37 -2.62 -25.59
N GLY A 36 6.66 -3.36 -24.51
CA GLY A 36 8.02 -3.54 -24.00
C GLY A 36 8.47 -2.52 -22.93
N GLN A 37 7.64 -1.52 -22.58
CA GLN A 37 7.94 -0.67 -21.42
C GLN A 37 7.67 -1.35 -20.08
N VAL A 38 8.38 -0.86 -19.06
CA VAL A 38 8.28 -1.31 -17.67
C VAL A 38 6.87 -1.09 -17.16
N GLN A 39 6.22 -2.17 -16.74
CA GLN A 39 4.94 -2.12 -16.03
C GLN A 39 5.18 -1.51 -14.65
N THR A 40 4.37 -0.52 -14.27
CA THR A 40 4.32 -0.06 -12.88
C THR A 40 3.11 -0.67 -12.19
N VAL A 41 3.19 -0.87 -10.87
CA VAL A 41 2.04 -1.25 -10.06
C VAL A 41 1.57 -0.03 -9.31
N GLN A 42 0.28 0.29 -9.43
CA GLN A 42 -0.37 1.24 -8.54
C GLN A 42 -1.06 0.47 -7.41
N TRP A 43 -0.72 0.85 -6.19
CA TRP A 43 -1.28 0.35 -4.96
C TRP A 43 -2.28 1.35 -4.40
N THR A 44 -3.43 0.86 -3.99
CA THR A 44 -4.43 1.62 -3.24
C THR A 44 -4.65 0.93 -1.92
N PHE A 45 -4.44 1.65 -0.83
CA PHE A 45 -4.73 1.18 0.52
C PHE A 45 -5.94 1.92 1.07
N VAL A 46 -6.93 1.17 1.55
CA VAL A 46 -8.12 1.70 2.22
C VAL A 46 -8.18 1.11 3.64
N PRO A 47 -7.98 1.92 4.69
CA PRO A 47 -8.14 1.45 6.06
C PRO A 47 -9.60 1.15 6.37
N GLY A 48 -9.84 0.16 7.22
CA GLY A 48 -11.18 -0.18 7.72
C GLY A 48 -11.63 0.65 8.93
N ALA A 49 -10.73 1.47 9.49
CA ALA A 49 -11.01 2.32 10.63
C ALA A 49 -11.23 3.79 10.17
N PRO A 50 -12.33 4.44 10.57
CA PRO A 50 -12.74 5.75 10.02
C PRO A 50 -11.81 6.91 10.39
N GLU A 51 -11.03 6.77 11.46
CA GLU A 51 -10.04 7.76 11.89
C GLU A 51 -8.72 7.70 11.10
N LEU A 52 -8.56 6.69 10.24
CA LEU A 52 -7.38 6.50 9.41
C LEU A 52 -7.67 6.86 7.96
N GLU A 53 -6.65 7.38 7.30
CA GLU A 53 -6.70 7.78 5.91
C GLU A 53 -5.84 6.86 5.04
N GLY A 54 -6.40 6.41 3.91
CA GLY A 54 -5.68 5.60 2.93
C GLY A 54 -4.61 6.34 2.13
N PHE A 55 -3.96 5.61 1.22
CA PHE A 55 -2.99 6.16 0.29
C PHE A 55 -3.12 5.55 -1.10
N VAL A 56 -2.57 6.26 -2.09
CA VAL A 56 -2.27 5.73 -3.42
C VAL A 56 -0.77 5.84 -3.64
N PHE A 57 -0.13 4.75 -4.06
CA PHE A 57 1.31 4.69 -4.27
C PHE A 57 1.63 3.95 -5.56
N ALA A 58 2.52 4.49 -6.39
CA ALA A 58 2.95 3.85 -7.62
C ALA A 58 4.41 3.42 -7.51
N GLY A 59 4.68 2.14 -7.76
CA GLY A 59 6.01 1.56 -7.70
C GLY A 59 6.06 0.25 -6.90
N SER A 60 7.29 -0.19 -6.63
CA SER A 60 7.56 -1.33 -5.77
C SER A 60 7.58 -0.89 -4.31
N PHE A 61 7.13 -1.76 -3.42
CA PHE A 61 7.34 -1.57 -1.99
C PHE A 61 8.74 -2.02 -1.58
N GLU A 62 9.33 -1.29 -0.64
CA GLU A 62 10.59 -1.65 0.02
C GLU A 62 10.37 -1.83 1.53
N GLU A 63 11.13 -2.73 2.15
CA GLU A 63 11.04 -2.96 3.60
C GLU A 63 11.37 -1.66 4.35
N GLY A 64 10.50 -1.27 5.28
CA GLY A 64 10.67 -0.05 6.06
C GLY A 64 10.36 1.25 5.31
N GLN A 65 9.92 1.18 4.05
CA GLN A 65 9.49 2.36 3.28
C GLN A 65 8.35 3.08 3.99
N GLU A 66 8.40 4.41 3.99
CA GLU A 66 7.34 5.25 4.53
C GLU A 66 6.47 5.84 3.42
N ILE A 67 5.15 5.72 3.59
CA ILE A 67 4.15 6.25 2.68
C ILE A 67 3.16 7.10 3.46
N LYS A 68 2.94 8.32 2.99
CA LYS A 68 1.95 9.23 3.59
C LYS A 68 0.57 8.97 3.01
N SER A 69 -0.46 9.17 3.84
CA SER A 69 -1.85 9.18 3.40
C SER A 69 -2.13 10.34 2.45
N ILE A 70 -3.31 10.33 1.80
CA ILE A 70 -3.66 11.31 0.75
C ILE A 70 -3.53 12.78 1.23
N THR A 71 -3.94 13.10 2.45
CA THR A 71 -3.75 14.42 3.09
C THR A 71 -2.51 14.51 3.98
N GLY A 72 -1.78 13.41 4.16
CA GLY A 72 -0.61 13.34 5.02
C GLY A 72 -0.90 13.23 6.52
N LEU A 73 -2.17 13.01 6.91
CA LEU A 73 -2.58 12.79 8.29
C LEU A 73 -1.92 11.54 8.93
N ASN A 74 -1.70 10.50 8.13
CA ASN A 74 -1.08 9.26 8.57
C ASN A 74 0.21 8.98 7.77
N THR A 75 1.17 8.34 8.44
CA THR A 75 2.36 7.75 7.80
C THR A 75 2.38 6.26 8.09
N TYR A 76 2.45 5.48 7.01
CA TYR A 76 2.51 4.03 7.01
C TYR A 76 3.93 3.56 6.73
N LYS A 77 4.45 2.67 7.58
CA LYS A 77 5.73 1.99 7.36
C LYS A 77 5.47 0.59 6.83
N ILE A 78 6.07 0.23 5.70
CA ILE A 78 5.96 -1.10 5.11
C ILE A 78 6.74 -2.11 5.95
N HIS A 79 6.13 -3.27 6.20
CA HIS A 79 6.78 -4.44 6.79
C HIS A 79 6.31 -5.71 6.08
N PHE A 80 7.23 -6.50 5.52
CA PHE A 80 6.90 -7.77 4.87
C PHE A 80 6.81 -8.92 5.88
N ILE A 81 5.79 -9.77 5.72
CA ILE A 81 5.53 -10.99 6.51
C ILE A 81 5.45 -12.24 5.63
#